data_AF-A0AAV4QZL1-F1
#
_entry.id   AF-A0AAV4QZL1-F1
#
_cell.length_a   1.000
_cell.length_b   1.000
_cell.length_c   1.000
_cell.angle_alpha   90.00
_cell.angle_beta   90.00
_cell.angle_gamma   90.00
#
_symmetry.space_group_name_H-M   'P 1'
#
loop_
_entity.id
_entity.type
_entity.pdbx_description
1 polymer ?
#
loop_
_entity_poly.entity_id
_entity_poly.type
_entity_poly.pdbx_seq_one_letter_code
_entity_poly.pdbx_strand_id
1 'polypeptide(L)'
;MLNIHTLQRLKIYIWVYCLLVTCGTACFEVALLNSSMIAHARHRLRNSELVPGYLKKPFVDILNSSTALSFLISNGFFAVLPGYYCFVCCCMKKFFLHFVRKSRILIAHQEYRRILEIYQEMNETMIIMDNFMSLPILVSVVNILAALFWLGYSFAFTPSVNSATSVFVAIGFIQYFVLLMITLPPASAANQAAATRV
;
A
#
# COMPACT_ATOMS: atom_id res chain seq x y z
N MET A 1 -0.90 -25.82 15.50
CA MET A 1 -2.01 -26.03 14.52
C MET A 1 -2.97 -24.84 14.48
N LEU A 2 -2.98 -24.08 13.37
CA LEU A 2 -4.04 -23.09 13.11
C LEU A 2 -5.35 -23.84 12.79
N ASN A 3 -6.45 -23.49 13.46
CA ASN A 3 -7.77 -24.02 13.16
C ASN A 3 -8.18 -23.59 11.74
N ILE A 4 -8.80 -24.49 10.96
CA ILE A 4 -9.32 -24.24 9.60
C ILE A 4 -10.20 -22.98 9.56
N HIS A 5 -10.99 -22.75 10.61
CA HIS A 5 -11.80 -21.54 10.72
C HIS A 5 -10.98 -20.25 10.85
N THR A 6 -9.84 -20.30 11.55
CA THR A 6 -8.92 -19.15 11.66
C THR A 6 -8.27 -18.86 10.31
N LEU A 7 -7.95 -19.91 9.55
CA LEU A 7 -7.39 -19.82 8.20
C LEU A 7 -8.37 -19.18 7.21
N GLN A 8 -9.66 -19.57 7.25
CA GLN A 8 -10.70 -18.98 6.42
C GLN A 8 -10.93 -17.50 6.74
N ARG A 9 -10.95 -17.12 8.02
CA ARG A 9 -11.06 -15.71 8.42
C ARG A 9 -9.87 -14.89 7.92
N LEU A 10 -8.66 -15.44 8.02
CA LEU A 10 -7.45 -14.77 7.53
C LEU A 10 -7.50 -14.51 6.02
N LYS A 11 -7.98 -15.50 5.23
CA LYS A 11 -8.21 -15.32 3.79
C LYS A 11 -9.15 -14.14 3.51
N ILE A 12 -10.26 -14.04 4.24
CA ILE A 12 -11.22 -12.93 4.07
C ILE A 12 -10.55 -11.60 4.38
N TYR A 13 -9.79 -11.50 5.47
CA TYR A 13 -9.07 -10.25 5.79
C TYR A 13 -8.05 -9.85 4.72
N ILE A 14 -7.36 -10.80 4.12
CA ILE A 14 -6.42 -10.54 3.01
C ILE A 14 -7.16 -10.06 1.77
N TRP A 15 -8.29 -10.67 1.42
CA TRP A 15 -9.12 -10.22 0.31
C TRP A 15 -9.66 -8.80 0.53
N VAL A 16 -10.16 -8.52 1.73
CA VAL A 16 -10.62 -7.18 2.11
C VAL A 16 -9.48 -6.18 2.02
N TYR A 17 -8.28 -6.54 2.49
CA TYR A 17 -7.11 -5.68 2.37
C TYR A 17 -6.73 -5.41 0.91
N CYS A 18 -6.64 -6.44 0.07
CA CYS A 18 -6.33 -6.28 -1.36
C CYS A 18 -7.35 -5.36 -2.04
N LEU A 19 -8.64 -5.53 -1.73
CA LEU A 19 -9.72 -4.71 -2.25
C LEU A 19 -9.64 -3.25 -1.76
N LEU A 20 -9.30 -3.04 -0.49
CA LEU A 20 -9.09 -1.69 0.05
C LEU A 20 -7.89 -0.99 -0.60
N VAL A 21 -6.80 -1.71 -0.87
CA VAL A 21 -5.62 -1.16 -1.53
C VAL A 21 -5.93 -0.78 -2.99
N THR A 22 -6.59 -1.65 -3.75
CA THR A 22 -6.97 -1.36 -5.14
C THR A 22 -8.01 -0.23 -5.23
N CYS A 23 -8.99 -0.20 -4.34
CA CYS A 23 -9.93 0.91 -4.25
C CYS A 23 -9.21 2.22 -3.88
N GLY A 24 -8.29 2.18 -2.93
CA GLY A 24 -7.51 3.35 -2.51
C GLY A 24 -6.68 3.94 -3.64
N THR A 25 -6.01 3.10 -4.44
CA THR A 25 -5.23 3.56 -5.59
C THR A 25 -6.12 4.13 -6.70
N ALA A 26 -7.26 3.50 -6.99
CA ALA A 26 -8.24 4.04 -7.93
C ALA A 26 -8.80 5.40 -7.46
N CYS A 27 -9.10 5.53 -6.16
CA CYS A 27 -9.54 6.81 -5.58
C CYS A 27 -8.48 7.91 -5.71
N PHE A 28 -7.19 7.59 -5.57
CA PHE A 28 -6.12 8.56 -5.80
C PHE A 28 -6.06 9.03 -7.26
N GLU A 29 -6.19 8.11 -8.22
CA GLU A 29 -6.21 8.47 -9.64
C GLU A 29 -7.42 9.35 -9.99
N VAL A 30 -8.60 9.01 -9.46
CA VAL A 30 -9.80 9.85 -9.60
C VAL A 30 -9.59 11.22 -8.94
N ALA A 31 -8.94 11.28 -7.77
CA ALA A 31 -8.59 12.53 -7.12
C ALA A 31 -7.62 13.39 -7.95
N LEU A 32 -6.61 12.76 -8.56
CA LEU A 32 -5.66 13.41 -9.45
C LEU A 32 -6.38 13.98 -10.68
N LEU A 33 -7.21 13.18 -11.35
CA LEU A 33 -8.02 13.60 -12.49
C LEU A 33 -8.96 14.75 -12.11
N ASN A 34 -9.67 14.63 -10.99
CA ASN A 34 -10.52 15.71 -10.46
C ASN A 34 -9.71 16.96 -10.20
N SER A 35 -8.51 16.89 -9.61
CA SER A 35 -7.69 18.08 -9.36
C SER A 35 -7.32 18.82 -10.66
N SER A 36 -7.05 18.08 -11.73
CA SER A 36 -6.75 18.65 -13.05
C SER A 36 -7.98 19.32 -13.68
N MET A 37 -9.16 18.68 -13.58
CA MET A 37 -10.43 19.24 -14.06
C MET A 37 -10.85 20.45 -13.24
N ILE A 38 -10.67 20.40 -11.92
CA ILE A 38 -10.96 21.50 -10.99
C ILE A 38 -10.06 22.70 -11.30
N ALA A 39 -8.77 22.49 -11.61
CA ALA A 39 -7.88 23.58 -12.00
C ALA A 39 -8.36 24.27 -13.29
N HIS A 40 -8.79 23.51 -14.29
CA HIS A 40 -9.39 24.04 -15.52
C HIS A 40 -10.72 24.76 -15.26
N ALA A 41 -11.60 24.17 -14.45
CA ALA A 41 -12.87 24.75 -14.06
C ALA A 41 -12.66 26.07 -13.30
N ARG A 42 -11.69 26.13 -12.39
CA ARG A 42 -11.32 27.36 -11.65
C ARG A 42 -10.86 28.46 -12.60
N HIS A 43 -10.01 28.14 -13.57
CA HIS A 43 -9.56 29.10 -14.58
C HIS A 43 -10.73 29.64 -15.41
N ARG A 44 -11.61 28.75 -15.90
CA ARG A 44 -12.82 29.15 -16.65
C ARG A 44 -13.78 29.99 -15.81
N LEU A 45 -14.04 29.61 -14.55
CA LEU A 45 -14.97 30.31 -13.67
C LEU A 45 -14.48 31.72 -13.33
N ARG A 46 -13.16 31.89 -13.15
CA ARG A 46 -12.55 33.20 -12.87
C ARG A 46 -12.73 34.15 -14.06
N ASN A 47 -12.53 33.65 -15.28
CA ASN A 47 -12.56 34.44 -16.50
C ASN A 47 -13.95 34.54 -17.16
N SER A 48 -14.94 33.79 -16.67
CA SER A 48 -16.30 33.81 -17.20
C SER A 48 -17.03 35.11 -16.84
N GLU A 49 -17.60 35.78 -17.83
CA GLU A 49 -18.50 36.93 -17.65
C GLU A 49 -19.92 36.51 -17.25
N LEU A 50 -20.29 35.24 -17.50
CA LEU A 50 -21.63 34.70 -17.24
C LEU A 50 -21.93 34.51 -15.75
N VAL A 51 -20.91 34.41 -14.91
CA VAL A 51 -21.07 34.15 -13.46
C VAL A 51 -20.92 35.46 -12.69
N PRO A 52 -21.93 35.89 -11.90
CA PRO A 52 -21.83 37.07 -11.06
C PRO A 52 -20.64 37.01 -10.10
N GLY A 53 -19.94 38.14 -9.94
CA GLY A 53 -18.69 38.20 -9.16
C GLY A 53 -18.82 37.70 -7.72
N TYR A 54 -19.97 37.94 -7.07
CA TYR A 54 -20.24 37.49 -5.70
C TYR A 54 -20.37 35.97 -5.55
N LEU A 55 -20.72 35.24 -6.63
CA LEU A 55 -20.82 33.78 -6.62
C LEU A 55 -19.48 33.10 -6.92
N LYS A 56 -18.53 33.78 -7.58
CA LYS A 56 -17.24 33.18 -7.96
C LYS A 56 -16.45 32.67 -6.75
N LYS A 57 -16.45 33.43 -5.65
CA LYS A 57 -15.70 33.08 -4.43
C LYS A 57 -16.20 31.78 -3.76
N PRO A 58 -17.50 31.62 -3.41
CA PRO A 58 -17.97 30.39 -2.78
C PRO A 58 -17.79 29.15 -3.66
N PHE A 59 -17.93 29.27 -4.98
CA PHE A 59 -17.66 28.14 -5.89
C PHE A 59 -16.19 27.70 -5.88
N VAL A 60 -15.25 28.66 -5.84
CA VAL A 60 -13.82 28.35 -5.73
C VAL A 60 -13.51 27.69 -4.38
N ASP A 61 -14.14 28.14 -3.30
CA ASP A 61 -13.93 27.56 -1.96
C ASP A 61 -14.47 26.13 -1.85
N ILE A 62 -15.62 25.83 -2.47
CA ILE A 62 -16.16 24.46 -2.57
C ILE A 62 -15.20 23.56 -3.36
N LEU A 63 -14.68 24.03 -4.50
CA LEU A 63 -13.71 23.30 -5.31
C LEU A 63 -12.41 23.01 -4.55
N ASN A 64 -11.92 23.98 -3.77
CA ASN A 64 -10.74 23.81 -2.92
C ASN A 64 -10.98 22.76 -1.83
N SER A 65 -12.14 22.83 -1.17
CA SER A 65 -12.51 21.91 -0.09
C SER A 65 -12.65 20.47 -0.60
N SER A 66 -13.24 20.30 -1.78
CA SER A 66 -13.33 19.00 -2.47
C SER A 66 -11.94 18.43 -2.78
N THR A 67 -11.04 19.25 -3.32
CA THR A 67 -9.66 18.83 -3.63
C THR A 67 -8.89 18.41 -2.37
N ALA A 68 -9.01 19.19 -1.30
CA ALA A 68 -8.37 18.88 -0.01
C ALA A 68 -8.91 17.58 0.61
N LEU A 69 -10.23 17.36 0.53
CA LEU A 69 -10.87 16.12 1.00
C LEU A 69 -10.38 14.90 0.21
N SER A 70 -10.30 15.00 -1.13
CA SER A 70 -9.78 13.92 -1.97
C SER A 70 -8.31 13.59 -1.65
N PHE A 71 -7.49 14.61 -1.37
CA PHE A 71 -6.10 14.40 -0.93
C PHE A 71 -6.02 13.73 0.45
N LEU A 72 -6.85 14.15 1.41
CA LEU A 72 -6.94 13.55 2.73
C LEU A 72 -7.34 12.07 2.66
N ILE A 73 -8.38 11.76 1.89
CA ILE A 73 -8.85 10.37 1.69
C ILE A 73 -7.72 9.53 1.10
N SER A 74 -7.05 10.02 0.07
CA SER A 74 -5.97 9.27 -0.56
C SER A 74 -4.77 9.04 0.38
N ASN A 75 -4.37 10.05 1.16
CA ASN A 75 -3.28 9.87 2.12
C ASN A 75 -3.68 8.95 3.28
N GLY A 76 -4.96 8.94 3.66
CA GLY A 76 -5.50 7.98 4.63
C GLY A 76 -5.31 6.54 4.18
N PHE A 77 -5.63 6.23 2.92
CA PHE A 77 -5.39 4.91 2.32
C PHE A 77 -3.89 4.57 2.28
N PHE A 78 -3.04 5.57 2.09
CA PHE A 78 -1.60 5.39 2.09
C PHE A 78 -1.06 4.89 3.43
N ALA A 79 -1.63 5.33 4.55
CA ALA A 79 -1.22 4.88 5.89
C ALA A 79 -1.58 3.41 6.17
N VAL A 80 -2.55 2.85 5.45
CA VAL A 80 -3.01 1.46 5.62
C VAL A 80 -1.93 0.46 5.18
N LEU A 81 -1.16 0.79 4.15
CA LEU A 81 -0.09 -0.07 3.59
C LEU A 81 1.07 -0.28 4.59
N PRO A 82 1.73 0.78 5.12
CA PRO A 82 2.73 0.63 6.17
C PRO A 82 2.14 0.01 7.44
N GLY A 83 0.87 0.33 7.78
CA GLY A 83 0.19 -0.23 8.93
C GLY A 83 0.07 -1.76 8.85
N TYR A 84 -0.37 -2.27 7.69
CA TYR A 84 -0.43 -3.71 7.43
C TYR A 84 0.96 -4.37 7.47
N TYR A 85 1.95 -3.75 6.83
CA TYR A 85 3.32 -4.27 6.84
C TYR A 85 3.89 -4.32 8.26
N CYS A 86 3.74 -3.24 9.05
CA CYS A 86 4.17 -3.20 10.44
C CYS A 86 3.46 -4.25 11.29
N PHE A 87 2.15 -4.44 11.09
CA PHE A 87 1.38 -5.48 11.77
C PHE A 87 1.96 -6.88 11.50
N VAL A 88 2.24 -7.19 10.24
CA VAL A 88 2.81 -8.48 9.83
C VAL A 88 4.20 -8.67 10.42
N CYS A 89 5.08 -7.66 10.31
CA CYS A 89 6.41 -7.69 10.91
C CYS A 89 6.33 -7.93 12.43
N CYS A 90 5.37 -7.30 13.11
CA CYS A 90 5.14 -7.51 14.54
C CYS A 90 4.68 -8.94 14.85
N CYS A 91 3.79 -9.51 14.03
CA CYS A 91 3.36 -10.90 14.15
C CYS A 91 4.53 -11.87 13.96
N MET A 92 5.33 -11.68 12.90
CA MET A 92 6.54 -12.48 12.64
C MET A 92 7.54 -12.38 13.79
N LYS A 93 7.82 -11.18 14.29
CA LYS A 93 8.71 -10.97 15.44
C LYS A 93 8.23 -11.72 16.68
N LYS A 94 6.93 -11.66 17.01
CA LYS A 94 6.36 -12.39 18.15
C LYS A 94 6.49 -13.91 17.96
N PHE A 95 6.26 -14.39 16.75
CA PHE A 95 6.38 -15.81 16.41
C PHE A 95 7.83 -16.32 16.58
N PHE A 96 8.80 -15.60 16.02
CA PHE A 96 10.22 -15.93 16.18
C PHE A 96 10.66 -15.88 17.65
N LEU A 97 10.23 -14.88 18.42
CA LEU A 97 10.60 -14.75 19.82
C LEU A 97 10.02 -15.90 20.66
N HIS A 98 8.79 -16.33 20.37
CA HIS A 98 8.19 -17.51 20.96
C HIS A 98 8.97 -18.79 20.62
N PHE A 99 9.36 -18.96 19.36
CA PHE A 99 10.18 -20.08 18.91
C PHE A 99 11.55 -20.15 19.61
N VAL A 100 12.26 -19.02 19.68
CA VAL A 100 13.57 -18.93 20.36
C VAL A 100 13.44 -19.26 21.85
N ARG A 101 12.37 -18.81 22.51
CA ARG A 101 12.14 -19.13 23.92
C ARG A 101 11.88 -20.62 24.12
N LYS A 102 11.02 -21.23 23.29
CA LYS A 102 10.67 -22.64 23.38
C LYS A 102 11.90 -23.52 23.10
N SER A 103 12.63 -23.25 22.03
CA SER A 103 13.85 -24.00 21.66
C SER A 103 14.92 -23.99 22.76
N ARG A 104 15.17 -22.85 23.43
CA ARG A 104 16.13 -22.80 24.56
C ARG A 104 15.76 -23.74 25.71
N ILE A 105 14.47 -23.85 26.06
CA ILE A 105 14.01 -24.74 27.13
C ILE A 105 14.24 -26.20 26.75
N LEU A 106 13.95 -26.57 25.50
CA LEU A 106 14.12 -27.94 25.02
C LEU A 106 15.59 -28.36 24.87
N ILE A 107 16.48 -27.43 24.48
CA ILE A 107 17.92 -27.68 24.44
C ILE A 107 18.44 -28.04 25.83
N ALA A 108 17.97 -27.34 26.88
CA ALA A 108 18.38 -27.63 28.25
C ALA A 108 17.98 -29.06 28.72
N HIS A 109 16.94 -29.64 28.11
CA HIS A 109 16.46 -30.99 28.43
C HIS A 109 17.00 -32.07 27.49
N GLN A 110 17.91 -31.73 26.56
CA GLN A 110 18.48 -32.66 25.56
C GLN A 110 17.45 -33.36 24.66
N GLU A 111 16.25 -32.79 24.48
CA GLU A 111 15.16 -33.39 23.69
C GLU A 111 15.26 -33.00 22.21
N TYR A 112 16.32 -33.41 21.52
CA TYR A 112 16.60 -33.04 20.12
C TYR A 112 15.48 -33.35 19.14
N ARG A 113 14.74 -34.46 19.35
CA ARG A 113 13.61 -34.83 18.50
C ARG A 113 12.48 -33.79 18.52
N ARG A 114 12.12 -33.29 19.71
CA ARG A 114 11.09 -32.24 19.84
C ARG A 114 11.57 -30.90 19.27
N ILE A 115 12.86 -30.60 19.32
CA ILE A 115 13.41 -29.41 18.67
C ILE A 115 13.16 -29.48 17.15
N LEU A 116 13.42 -30.64 16.55
CA LEU A 116 13.19 -30.87 15.13
C LEU A 116 11.70 -30.69 14.76
N GLU A 117 10.80 -31.26 15.56
CA GLU A 117 9.34 -31.13 15.37
C GLU A 117 8.89 -29.66 15.44
N ILE A 118 9.40 -28.88 16.39
CA ILE A 118 9.08 -27.45 16.52
C ILE A 118 9.66 -26.66 15.35
N TYR A 119 10.85 -27.02 14.87
CA TYR A 119 11.43 -26.40 13.67
C TYR A 119 10.60 -26.67 12.43
N GLN A 120 10.09 -27.89 12.28
CA GLN A 120 9.21 -28.28 11.19
C GLN A 120 7.87 -27.51 11.26
N GLU A 121 7.24 -27.42 12.44
CA GLU A 121 6.04 -26.61 12.64
C GLU A 121 6.28 -25.11 12.34
N MET A 122 7.45 -24.59 12.71
CA MET A 122 7.86 -23.22 12.39
C MET A 122 8.00 -23.02 10.88
N ASN A 123 8.66 -23.94 10.19
CA ASN A 123 8.86 -23.88 8.75
C ASN A 123 7.52 -23.95 8.00
N GLU A 124 6.62 -24.86 8.38
CA GLU A 124 5.27 -24.94 7.83
C GLU A 124 4.49 -23.65 8.06
N THR A 125 4.56 -23.07 9.27
CA THR A 125 3.89 -21.80 9.57
C THR A 125 4.45 -20.65 8.75
N MET A 126 5.77 -20.62 8.53
CA MET A 126 6.44 -19.60 7.73
C MET A 126 6.06 -19.71 6.25
N ILE A 127 5.98 -20.93 5.70
CA ILE A 127 5.49 -21.18 4.33
C ILE A 127 4.03 -20.72 4.18
N ILE A 128 3.18 -21.04 5.17
CA ILE A 128 1.79 -20.60 5.18
C ILE A 128 1.71 -19.07 5.21
N MET A 129 2.49 -18.41 6.08
CA MET A 129 2.54 -16.95 6.13
C MET A 129 3.04 -16.35 4.83
N ASP A 130 4.11 -16.89 4.24
CA ASP A 130 4.65 -16.42 2.97
C ASP A 130 3.61 -16.49 1.85
N ASN A 131 2.89 -17.60 1.74
CA ASN A 131 1.77 -17.75 0.80
C ASN A 131 0.63 -16.76 1.03
N PHE A 132 0.38 -16.38 2.29
CA PHE A 132 -0.65 -15.39 2.61
C PHE A 132 -0.21 -13.96 2.33
N MET A 133 1.07 -13.67 2.50
CA MET A 133 1.64 -12.34 2.34
C MET A 133 2.00 -12.02 0.89
N SER A 134 2.34 -13.05 0.10
CA SER A 134 2.80 -12.90 -1.28
C SER A 134 1.75 -12.23 -2.18
N LEU A 135 0.48 -12.62 -2.06
CA LEU A 135 -0.61 -12.04 -2.85
C LEU A 135 -0.83 -10.54 -2.56
N PRO A 136 -1.05 -10.09 -1.31
CA PRO A 136 -1.20 -8.65 -1.03
C PRO A 136 0.05 -7.83 -1.35
N ILE A 137 1.26 -8.40 -1.21
CA ILE A 137 2.50 -7.73 -1.65
C ILE A 137 2.50 -7.57 -3.17
N LEU A 138 2.19 -8.62 -3.93
CA LEU A 138 2.13 -8.58 -5.39
C LEU A 138 1.10 -7.55 -5.87
N VAL A 139 -0.12 -7.58 -5.32
CA VAL A 139 -1.19 -6.61 -5.65
C VAL A 139 -0.72 -5.19 -5.35
N SER A 140 -0.06 -4.97 -4.21
CA SER A 140 0.48 -3.66 -3.86
C SER A 140 1.53 -3.19 -4.87
N VAL A 141 2.49 -4.05 -5.24
CA VAL A 141 3.53 -3.73 -6.23
C VAL A 141 2.93 -3.40 -7.59
N VAL A 142 1.98 -4.22 -8.08
CA VAL A 142 1.30 -3.97 -9.36
C VAL A 142 0.56 -2.63 -9.33
N ASN A 143 -0.16 -2.32 -8.26
CA ASN A 143 -0.85 -1.04 -8.11
C ASN A 143 0.13 0.15 -8.06
N ILE A 144 1.26 0.01 -7.36
CA ILE A 144 2.29 1.05 -7.29
C ILE A 144 2.89 1.30 -8.69
N LEU A 145 3.20 0.24 -9.44
CA LEU A 145 3.71 0.35 -10.81
C LEU A 145 2.68 0.99 -11.75
N ALA A 146 1.41 0.60 -11.65
CA ALA A 146 0.33 1.19 -12.43
C ALA A 146 0.18 2.70 -12.12
N ALA A 147 0.20 3.08 -10.84
CA ALA A 147 0.11 4.47 -10.41
C ALA A 147 1.32 5.30 -10.88
N LEU A 148 2.54 4.76 -10.79
CA LEU A 148 3.75 5.42 -11.32
C LEU A 148 3.66 5.63 -12.83
N PHE A 149 3.18 4.61 -13.56
CA PHE A 149 2.96 4.71 -15.00
C PHE A 149 1.93 5.81 -15.32
N TRP A 150 0.81 5.84 -14.61
CA TRP A 150 -0.23 6.84 -14.78
C TRP A 150 0.24 8.27 -14.46
N LEU A 151 1.02 8.44 -13.39
CA LEU A 151 1.64 9.71 -13.03
C LEU A 151 2.62 10.18 -14.11
N GLY A 152 3.44 9.27 -14.65
CA GLY A 152 4.34 9.57 -15.76
C GLY A 152 3.62 9.95 -17.04
N TYR A 153 2.55 9.22 -17.37
CA TYR A 153 1.67 9.55 -18.49
C TYR A 153 1.04 10.94 -18.31
N SER A 154 0.46 11.20 -17.14
CA SER A 154 -0.15 12.49 -16.81
C SER A 154 0.86 13.63 -16.88
N PHE A 155 2.09 13.41 -16.41
CA PHE A 155 3.17 14.39 -16.48
C PHE A 155 3.57 14.71 -17.92
N ALA A 156 3.73 13.69 -18.76
CA ALA A 156 4.21 13.85 -20.14
C ALA A 156 3.16 14.41 -21.09
N PHE A 157 1.89 14.02 -20.93
CA PHE A 157 0.84 14.28 -21.93
C PHE A 157 -0.22 15.30 -21.51
N THR A 158 -0.20 15.83 -20.28
CA THR A 158 -1.18 16.86 -19.88
C THR A 158 -0.67 18.25 -20.30
N PRO A 159 -1.29 18.89 -21.30
CA PRO A 159 -0.88 20.22 -21.72
C PRO A 159 -1.29 21.24 -20.64
N SER A 160 -0.36 22.08 -20.21
CA SER A 160 -0.54 23.12 -19.18
C SER A 160 -0.73 22.61 -17.73
N VAL A 161 0.23 21.84 -17.24
CA VAL A 161 0.31 21.51 -15.81
C VAL A 161 0.53 22.82 -15.01
N ASN A 162 -0.53 23.38 -14.45
CA ASN A 162 -0.42 24.46 -13.47
C ASN A 162 0.56 24.04 -12.35
N SER A 163 1.31 24.98 -11.78
CA SER A 163 2.34 24.70 -10.77
C SER A 163 1.83 23.78 -9.64
N ALA A 164 0.58 23.96 -9.19
CA ALA A 164 -0.06 23.10 -8.21
C ALA A 164 -0.16 21.62 -8.62
N THR A 165 -0.55 21.34 -9.88
CA THR A 165 -0.64 19.98 -10.40
C THR A 165 0.75 19.35 -10.54
N SER A 166 1.77 20.15 -10.91
CA SER A 166 3.16 19.65 -11.03
C SER A 166 3.73 19.23 -9.68
N VAL A 167 3.48 20.02 -8.62
CA VAL A 167 3.88 19.70 -7.25
C VAL A 167 3.16 18.44 -6.77
N PHE A 168 1.87 18.30 -7.08
CA PHE A 168 1.09 17.11 -6.72
C PHE A 168 1.64 15.84 -7.38
N VAL A 169 1.96 15.91 -8.67
CA VAL A 169 2.56 14.80 -9.42
C VAL A 169 3.94 14.45 -8.85
N ALA A 170 4.77 15.44 -8.53
CA ALA A 170 6.09 15.21 -7.94
C ALA A 170 6.01 14.54 -6.55
N ILE A 171 5.09 14.99 -5.69
CA ILE A 171 4.83 14.35 -4.39
C ILE A 171 4.35 12.92 -4.61
N GLY A 172 3.42 12.69 -5.53
CA GLY A 172 2.94 11.36 -5.89
C GLY A 172 4.07 10.44 -6.34
N PHE A 173 4.98 10.91 -7.20
CA PHE A 173 6.17 10.15 -7.61
C PHE A 173 7.03 9.73 -6.43
N ILE A 174 7.45 10.68 -5.58
CA ILE A 174 8.27 10.41 -4.40
C ILE A 174 7.58 9.38 -3.52
N GLN A 175 6.29 9.58 -3.28
CA GLN A 175 5.48 8.76 -2.42
C GLN A 175 5.37 7.30 -2.92
N TYR A 176 5.03 7.09 -4.20
CA TYR A 176 4.96 5.74 -4.76
C TYR A 176 6.34 5.08 -4.91
N PHE A 177 7.40 5.84 -5.19
CA PHE A 177 8.77 5.32 -5.19
C PHE A 177 9.18 4.82 -3.80
N VAL A 178 8.89 5.57 -2.74
CA VAL A 178 9.18 5.14 -1.37
C VAL A 178 8.43 3.85 -1.03
N LEU A 179 7.15 3.74 -1.39
CA LEU A 179 6.40 2.48 -1.22
C LEU A 179 7.01 1.33 -2.00
N LEU A 180 7.42 1.57 -3.24
CA LEU A 180 8.05 0.56 -4.08
C LEU A 180 9.36 0.06 -3.42
N MET A 181 10.16 0.98 -2.88
CA MET A 181 11.40 0.67 -2.16
C MET A 181 11.18 -0.07 -0.84
N ILE A 182 10.03 0.09 -0.18
CA ILE A 182 9.69 -0.69 1.02
C ILE A 182 9.24 -2.10 0.66
N THR A 183 8.58 -2.27 -0.49
CA THR A 183 7.96 -3.54 -0.90
C THR A 183 8.87 -4.47 -1.71
N LEU A 184 9.87 -3.94 -2.44
CA LEU A 184 10.82 -4.71 -3.25
C LEU A 184 11.90 -5.52 -2.48
N PRO A 185 12.54 -5.02 -1.40
CA PRO A 185 13.65 -5.71 -0.73
C PRO A 185 13.30 -7.13 -0.24
N PRO A 186 12.12 -7.39 0.36
CA PRO A 186 11.71 -8.74 0.77
C PRO A 186 11.65 -9.72 -0.41
N ALA A 187 11.21 -9.27 -1.59
CA ALA A 187 11.07 -10.11 -2.77
C ALA A 187 12.43 -10.47 -3.39
N SER A 188 13.38 -9.53 -3.41
CA SER A 188 14.73 -9.78 -3.94
C SER A 188 15.52 -10.79 -3.10
N ALA A 189 15.45 -10.67 -1.77
CA ALA A 189 16.13 -11.60 -0.85
C ALA A 189 15.53 -13.01 -0.91
N ALA A 190 14.19 -13.12 -1.05
CA ALA A 190 13.52 -14.40 -1.24
C ALA A 190 13.94 -15.09 -2.56
N ASN A 191 14.00 -14.34 -3.66
CA ASN A 191 14.43 -14.88 -4.96
C ASN A 191 15.90 -15.31 -4.95
N GLN A 192 16.78 -14.55 -4.31
CA GLN A 192 18.19 -14.91 -4.20
C GLN A 192 18.39 -16.17 -3.36
N ALA A 193 17.66 -16.30 -2.25
CA ALA A 193 17.67 -17.50 -1.42
C ALA A 193 17.15 -18.74 -2.16
N ALA A 194 16.15 -18.59 -3.03
CA ALA A 194 15.64 -19.66 -3.88
C ALA A 194 16.66 -20.08 -4.95
N ALA A 195 17.37 -19.13 -5.57
CA ALA A 195 18.39 -19.41 -6.57
C ALA A 195 19.64 -20.11 -6.00
N THR A 196 19.99 -19.87 -4.73
CA THR A 196 21.13 -20.50 -4.05
C THR A 196 20.83 -21.88 -3.44
N ARG A 197 19.59 -22.39 -3.57
CA ARG A 197 19.20 -23.73 -3.08
C ARG A 197 19.27 -24.83 -4.17
N VAL A 198 19.86 -24.52 -5.32
CA VAL A 198 20.26 -25.49 -6.37
C VAL A 198 21.76 -25.73 -6.26
#